data_AF-A0A951WHK2-F1
#
_entry.id   AF-A0A951WHK2-F1
#
_cell.length_a   1.000
_cell.length_b   1.000
_cell.length_c   1.000
_cell.angle_alpha   90.00
_cell.angle_beta   90.00
_cell.angle_gamma   90.00
#
_symmetry.space_group_name_H-M   'P 1'
#
loop_
_entity.id
_entity.type
_entity.pdbx_description
1 polymer ?
#
loop_
_entity_poly.entity_id
_entity_poly.type
_entity_poly.pdbx_seq_one_letter_code
_entity_poly.pdbx_strand_id
1 'polypeptide(L)'
;MTQKFENRVYGATVIRSVNSNFNADFTHAPRTLPDGVVYATDKAIKYAIKDYIRKNYEDPQNDNYVLYIKRLGDDLLPYSLDGAYNLMVKLLSGTYKKNVEIDSSKNKGLKDIDKKRILKGLTRKITVYNLLKCIDIRLFGATFAKRGSGSNKKSSESDKRDKTESLNLSVHGPVQISHAINRFPENTLYTEDILSPFRTEEKTSESSRTSTDENSESNLKSTDKQSSTIGNQTNLMEGHYVYHFTINPLNLEELYKQVLQESEHIEKLVPTVLSDNDISLFKEALNRSVTYLDSSRKIGSENEMSLFVTLKKGSLKILPNFSELIDVTRDSSKNVVINAEKVGKLLKAIEGEIEKIELFYNPADTIVEGFGELKVEKYNILNSEPVR
;
A
#
# COMPACT_ATOMS: atom_id res chain seq x y z
N MET A 1 -14.97 24.06 2.85
CA MET A 1 -13.56 23.76 2.55
C MET A 1 -13.14 22.64 3.47
N THR A 2 -12.53 21.57 2.96
CA THR A 2 -12.02 20.46 3.78
C THR A 2 -10.86 20.96 4.64
N GLN A 3 -10.88 20.67 5.95
CA GLN A 3 -9.86 21.11 6.89
C GLN A 3 -8.57 20.33 6.68
N LYS A 4 -7.43 21.04 6.61
CA LYS A 4 -6.09 20.45 6.48
C LYS A 4 -5.72 19.73 7.78
N PHE A 5 -5.21 18.51 7.66
CA PHE A 5 -4.71 17.75 8.80
C PHE A 5 -3.30 18.20 9.19
N GLU A 6 -3.09 18.54 10.47
CA GLU A 6 -1.84 19.14 10.95
C GLU A 6 -1.18 18.40 12.13
N ASN A 7 -1.86 17.40 12.69
CA ASN A 7 -1.38 16.67 13.86
C ASN A 7 -0.43 15.53 13.46
N ARG A 8 0.52 15.21 14.33
CA ARG A 8 1.32 13.99 14.18
C ARG A 8 0.60 12.84 14.87
N VAL A 9 0.59 11.67 14.23
CA VAL A 9 0.01 10.45 14.80
C VAL A 9 1.07 9.37 14.86
N TYR A 10 1.10 8.64 15.97
CA TYR A 10 1.82 7.38 16.10
C TYR A 10 0.82 6.28 16.39
N GLY A 11 1.07 5.09 15.89
CA GLY A 11 0.14 4.00 16.10
C GLY A 11 0.73 2.63 15.90
N ALA A 12 -0.08 1.65 16.23
CA ALA A 12 0.17 0.25 15.94
C ALA A 12 -1.10 -0.36 15.35
N THR A 13 -0.96 -1.35 14.47
CA THR A 13 -2.08 -2.19 14.06
C THR A 13 -1.66 -3.64 14.08
N VAL A 14 -2.54 -4.50 14.56
CA VAL A 14 -2.32 -5.94 14.70
C VAL A 14 -3.22 -6.63 13.69
N ILE A 15 -2.59 -7.46 12.86
CA ILE A 15 -3.28 -8.31 11.91
C ILE A 15 -3.14 -9.76 12.39
N ARG A 16 -4.25 -10.37 12.78
CA ARG A 16 -4.28 -11.81 13.06
C ARG A 16 -4.24 -12.60 11.75
N SER A 17 -3.63 -13.78 11.80
CA SER A 17 -3.57 -14.72 10.68
C SER A 17 -3.63 -16.13 11.24
N VAL A 18 -4.80 -16.74 11.17
CA VAL A 18 -5.05 -18.12 11.61
C VAL A 18 -5.34 -18.98 10.40
N ASN A 19 -4.65 -20.11 10.26
CA ASN A 19 -4.75 -21.02 9.12
C ASN A 19 -4.73 -20.32 7.75
N SER A 20 -3.91 -19.29 7.65
CA SER A 20 -3.92 -18.36 6.51
C SER A 20 -2.53 -17.89 6.15
N ASN A 21 -2.41 -17.22 5.01
CA ASN A 21 -1.14 -16.69 4.54
C ASN A 21 -1.32 -15.20 4.20
N PHE A 22 -1.18 -14.34 5.20
CA PHE A 22 -1.37 -12.90 5.02
C PHE A 22 -0.35 -12.26 4.07
N ASN A 23 0.94 -12.62 4.14
CA ASN A 23 1.95 -12.10 3.22
C ASN A 23 2.96 -13.17 2.79
N ALA A 24 2.80 -13.63 1.55
CA ALA A 24 3.65 -14.66 0.98
C ALA A 24 4.96 -14.10 0.38
N ASP A 25 5.98 -14.94 0.35
CA ASP A 25 7.19 -14.75 -0.44
C ASP A 25 7.03 -15.29 -1.88
N PHE A 26 8.13 -15.38 -2.63
CA PHE A 26 8.12 -15.89 -4.00
C PHE A 26 7.95 -17.42 -4.09
N THR A 27 8.07 -18.14 -2.97
CA THR A 27 7.80 -19.58 -2.87
C THR A 27 6.34 -19.86 -2.50
N HIS A 28 5.53 -18.80 -2.33
CA HIS A 28 4.15 -18.85 -1.86
C HIS A 28 3.97 -19.27 -0.39
N ALA A 29 5.06 -19.34 0.38
CA ALA A 29 5.01 -19.54 1.84
C ALA A 29 4.91 -18.20 2.58
N PRO A 30 4.36 -18.17 3.82
CA PRO A 30 4.47 -16.98 4.67
C PRO A 30 5.93 -16.56 4.82
N ARG A 31 6.19 -15.26 4.74
CA ARG A 31 7.56 -14.73 4.81
C ARG A 31 8.19 -14.99 6.17
N THR A 32 9.39 -15.58 6.18
CA THR A 32 10.15 -15.89 7.39
C THR A 32 11.50 -15.16 7.42
N LEU A 33 11.90 -14.76 8.62
CA LEU A 33 13.26 -14.35 8.92
C LEU A 33 14.18 -15.59 9.03
N PRO A 34 15.52 -15.41 9.00
CA PRO A 34 16.46 -16.53 9.13
C PRO A 34 16.31 -17.36 10.41
N ASP A 35 15.76 -16.78 11.48
CA ASP A 35 15.47 -17.42 12.76
C ASP A 35 14.10 -18.14 12.78
N GLY A 36 13.36 -18.11 11.67
CA GLY A 36 12.05 -18.74 11.52
C GLY A 36 10.87 -17.85 11.91
N VAL A 37 11.09 -16.64 12.43
CA VAL A 37 10.00 -15.73 12.80
C VAL A 37 9.28 -15.24 11.55
N VAL A 38 7.96 -15.38 11.52
CA VAL A 38 7.14 -14.95 10.40
C VAL A 38 6.95 -13.43 10.46
N TYR A 39 7.01 -12.77 9.31
CA TYR A 39 6.85 -11.32 9.21
C TYR A 39 5.99 -10.96 8.00
N ALA A 40 5.51 -9.72 7.96
CA ALA A 40 4.78 -9.17 6.84
C ALA A 40 5.30 -7.78 6.46
N THR A 41 5.37 -7.51 5.16
CA THR A 41 5.92 -6.25 4.62
C THR A 41 4.92 -5.11 4.73
N ASP A 42 5.43 -3.87 4.78
CA ASP A 42 4.58 -2.67 4.72
C ASP A 42 3.72 -2.63 3.46
N LYS A 43 4.21 -3.23 2.36
CA LYS A 43 3.51 -3.30 1.08
C LYS A 43 2.23 -4.12 1.15
N ALA A 44 2.17 -5.17 1.98
CA ALA A 44 1.01 -6.04 2.11
C ALA A 44 -0.19 -5.26 2.68
N ILE A 45 0.00 -4.59 3.82
CA ILE A 45 -1.06 -3.80 4.43
C ILE A 45 -1.39 -2.53 3.62
N LYS A 46 -0.39 -1.86 3.03
CA LYS A 46 -0.64 -0.74 2.11
C LYS A 46 -1.45 -1.16 0.88
N TYR A 47 -1.21 -2.37 0.37
CA TYR A 47 -2.03 -2.92 -0.72
C TYR A 47 -3.47 -3.14 -0.26
N ALA A 48 -3.69 -3.77 0.89
CA ALA A 48 -5.02 -4.00 1.43
C ALA A 48 -5.79 -2.67 1.57
N ILE A 49 -5.17 -1.65 2.19
CA ILE A 49 -5.77 -0.33 2.37
C ILE A 49 -6.14 0.30 1.01
N LYS A 50 -5.21 0.27 0.05
CA LYS A 50 -5.45 0.80 -1.30
C LYS A 50 -6.57 0.07 -2.02
N ASP A 51 -6.64 -1.25 -1.90
CA ASP A 51 -7.70 -2.05 -2.53
C ASP A 51 -9.08 -1.79 -1.89
N TYR A 52 -9.13 -1.66 -0.56
CA TYR A 52 -10.35 -1.28 0.16
C TYR A 52 -10.86 0.09 -0.28
N ILE A 53 -9.99 1.11 -0.29
CA ILE A 53 -10.36 2.46 -0.74
C ILE A 53 -10.80 2.42 -2.20
N ARG A 54 -10.06 1.74 -3.08
CA ARG A 54 -10.41 1.62 -4.49
C ARG A 54 -11.80 1.03 -4.71
N LYS A 55 -12.15 -0.03 -3.98
CA LYS A 55 -13.41 -0.76 -4.17
C LYS A 55 -14.62 -0.02 -3.59
N ASN A 56 -14.43 0.77 -2.54
CA ASN A 56 -15.55 1.32 -1.76
C ASN A 56 -15.67 2.86 -1.82
N TYR A 57 -14.57 3.57 -2.11
CA TYR A 57 -14.48 5.03 -1.94
C TYR A 57 -13.87 5.76 -3.13
N GLU A 58 -13.43 5.04 -4.16
CA GLU A 58 -12.90 5.67 -5.36
C GLU A 58 -14.00 6.43 -6.09
N ASP A 59 -13.88 7.75 -6.06
CA ASP A 59 -14.77 8.65 -6.76
C ASP A 59 -13.94 9.70 -7.50
N PRO A 60 -14.03 9.75 -8.84
CA PRO A 60 -13.33 10.74 -9.65
C PRO A 60 -13.70 12.21 -9.37
N GLN A 61 -14.78 12.46 -8.63
CA GLN A 61 -15.22 13.80 -8.23
C GLN A 61 -14.69 14.24 -6.86
N ASN A 62 -14.25 13.30 -6.02
CA ASN A 62 -13.84 13.55 -4.62
C ASN A 62 -12.34 13.35 -4.36
N ASP A 63 -11.50 13.41 -5.40
CA ASP A 63 -10.03 13.25 -5.30
C ASP A 63 -9.59 11.99 -4.50
N ASN A 64 -10.39 10.91 -4.54
CA ASN A 64 -10.15 9.65 -3.82
C ASN A 64 -9.62 8.53 -4.72
N TYR A 65 -9.13 8.88 -5.92
CA TYR A 65 -8.62 7.90 -6.87
C TYR A 65 -7.33 7.24 -6.38
N VAL A 66 -7.21 5.93 -6.56
CA VAL A 66 -6.03 5.15 -6.19
C VAL A 66 -5.20 4.85 -7.44
N LEU A 67 -4.02 5.44 -7.55
CA LEU A 67 -3.17 5.30 -8.74
C LEU A 67 -2.28 4.05 -8.70
N TYR A 68 -1.59 3.78 -7.58
CA TYR A 68 -0.61 2.69 -7.45
C TYR A 68 -1.26 1.36 -7.04
N ILE A 69 -2.13 0.88 -7.93
CA ILE A 69 -2.78 -0.41 -7.86
C ILE A 69 -2.96 -0.97 -9.28
N LYS A 70 -2.83 -2.30 -9.43
CA LYS A 70 -2.92 -2.96 -10.73
C LYS A 70 -4.32 -2.75 -11.30
N ARG A 71 -4.38 -2.20 -12.52
CA ARG A 71 -5.60 -2.07 -13.33
C ARG A 71 -5.34 -2.68 -14.70
N LEU A 72 -6.34 -3.34 -15.23
CA LEU A 72 -6.30 -3.94 -16.56
C LEU A 72 -6.99 -3.00 -17.56
N GLY A 73 -6.45 -2.93 -18.78
CA GLY A 73 -7.13 -2.32 -19.91
C GLY A 73 -8.16 -3.28 -20.53
N ASP A 74 -8.80 -2.81 -21.61
CA ASP A 74 -9.80 -3.60 -22.36
C ASP A 74 -9.21 -4.88 -22.98
N ASP A 75 -7.90 -4.89 -23.22
CA ASP A 75 -7.12 -6.04 -23.67
C ASP A 75 -6.71 -7.00 -22.55
N LEU A 76 -7.18 -6.75 -21.32
CA LEU A 76 -6.82 -7.47 -20.09
C LEU A 76 -5.33 -7.40 -19.74
N LEU A 77 -4.58 -6.48 -20.34
CA LEU A 77 -3.18 -6.25 -20.00
C LEU A 77 -3.08 -5.19 -18.89
N PRO A 78 -2.13 -5.34 -17.94
CA PRO A 78 -1.90 -4.32 -16.93
C PRO A 78 -1.45 -3.00 -17.57
N TYR A 79 -2.03 -1.89 -17.14
CA TYR A 79 -1.56 -0.57 -17.59
C TYR A 79 -0.09 -0.34 -17.21
N SER A 80 0.65 0.26 -18.13
CA SER A 80 1.91 0.91 -17.78
C SER A 80 1.67 2.09 -16.84
N LEU A 81 2.69 2.55 -16.11
CA LEU A 81 2.59 3.75 -15.26
C LEU A 81 2.07 4.96 -16.05
N ASP A 82 2.55 5.13 -17.27
CA ASP A 82 2.12 6.22 -18.17
C ASP A 82 0.66 6.07 -18.59
N GLY A 83 0.23 4.85 -18.91
CA GLY A 83 -1.16 4.53 -19.24
C GLY A 83 -2.09 4.81 -18.06
N ALA A 84 -1.74 4.32 -16.87
CA ALA A 84 -2.50 4.54 -15.64
C ALA A 84 -2.60 6.02 -15.27
N TYR A 85 -1.50 6.77 -15.41
CA TYR A 85 -1.51 8.22 -15.19
C TYR A 85 -2.39 8.97 -16.20
N ASN A 86 -2.30 8.64 -17.48
CA ASN A 86 -3.12 9.28 -18.51
C ASN A 86 -4.60 8.96 -18.32
N LEU A 87 -4.94 7.74 -17.89
CA LEU A 87 -6.30 7.35 -17.50
C LEU A 87 -6.77 8.18 -16.30
N MET A 88 -5.97 8.30 -15.25
CA MET A 88 -6.28 9.12 -14.08
C MET A 88 -6.57 10.58 -14.48
N VAL A 89 -5.71 11.20 -15.29
CA VAL A 89 -5.91 12.59 -15.78
C VAL A 89 -7.16 12.70 -16.66
N LYS A 90 -7.57 11.64 -17.35
CA LYS A 90 -8.82 11.63 -18.12
C LYS A 90 -10.05 11.56 -17.21
N LEU A 91 -9.97 10.80 -16.11
CA LEU A 91 -11.10 10.53 -15.22
C LEU A 91 -11.31 11.62 -14.17
N LEU A 92 -10.23 12.14 -13.58
CA LEU A 92 -10.31 13.07 -12.45
C LEU A 92 -10.62 14.50 -12.91
N SER A 93 -11.61 15.10 -12.25
CA SER A 93 -11.94 16.51 -12.45
C SER A 93 -10.83 17.44 -11.94
N GLY A 94 -10.68 18.59 -12.60
CA GLY A 94 -9.69 19.59 -12.23
C GLY A 94 -8.23 19.17 -12.43
N THR A 95 -7.94 18.06 -13.12
CA THR A 95 -6.57 17.74 -13.54
C THR A 95 -6.17 18.53 -14.78
N TYR A 96 -4.88 18.79 -14.94
CA TYR A 96 -4.33 19.45 -16.11
C TYR A 96 -3.72 18.44 -17.08
N LYS A 97 -4.09 18.52 -18.35
CA LYS A 97 -3.46 17.72 -19.41
C LYS A 97 -2.01 18.18 -19.63
N LYS A 98 -1.18 17.26 -20.12
CA LYS A 98 0.26 17.45 -20.37
C LYS A 98 0.60 18.63 -21.29
N ASN A 99 -0.36 19.10 -22.09
CA ASN A 99 -0.18 20.15 -23.08
C ASN A 99 -0.59 21.51 -22.52
N VAL A 100 0.18 22.04 -21.56
CA VAL A 100 0.13 23.49 -21.35
C VAL A 100 1.00 24.10 -22.43
N GLU A 101 0.35 24.61 -23.47
CA GLU A 101 1.00 25.44 -24.47
C GLU A 101 1.51 26.69 -23.76
N ILE A 102 2.82 26.89 -23.79
CA ILE A 102 3.41 28.12 -23.27
C ILE A 102 2.95 29.24 -24.20
N ASP A 103 2.25 30.22 -23.63
CA ASP A 103 1.86 31.43 -24.36
C ASP A 103 3.10 32.06 -25.02
N SER A 104 3.11 32.00 -26.36
CA SER A 104 4.23 32.45 -27.18
C SER A 104 4.42 33.97 -27.11
N SER A 105 3.37 34.70 -26.74
CA SER A 105 3.37 36.16 -26.64
C SER A 105 4.20 36.68 -25.46
N LYS A 106 4.24 35.92 -24.35
CA LYS A 106 4.94 36.28 -23.10
C LYS A 106 6.44 35.99 -23.09
N ASN A 107 6.97 35.37 -24.15
CA ASN A 107 8.37 34.89 -24.20
C ASN A 107 9.19 35.45 -25.37
N LYS A 108 8.79 36.60 -25.94
CA LYS A 108 9.58 37.32 -26.95
C LYS A 108 10.94 37.73 -26.33
N GLY A 109 12.02 37.05 -26.73
CA GLY A 109 13.40 37.38 -26.31
C GLY A 109 14.12 36.32 -25.45
N LEU A 110 13.43 35.27 -24.97
CA LEU A 110 14.11 34.19 -24.23
C LEU A 110 14.87 33.23 -25.16
N LYS A 111 16.07 32.83 -24.72
CA LYS A 111 16.85 31.76 -25.37
C LYS A 111 16.09 30.42 -25.28
N ASP A 112 16.28 29.54 -26.26
CA ASP A 112 15.59 28.24 -26.31
C ASP A 112 15.87 27.34 -25.11
N ILE A 113 17.04 27.49 -24.49
CA ILE A 113 17.45 26.77 -23.28
C ILE A 113 16.57 27.17 -22.09
N ASP A 114 16.28 28.46 -21.94
CA ASP A 114 15.44 28.97 -20.85
C ASP A 114 13.98 28.54 -21.01
N LYS A 115 13.46 28.56 -22.24
CA LYS A 115 12.11 28.05 -22.56
C LYS A 115 11.95 26.57 -22.19
N LYS A 116 12.93 25.73 -22.53
CA LYS A 116 12.92 24.29 -22.17
C LYS A 116 12.95 24.07 -20.66
N ARG A 117 13.76 24.86 -19.93
CA ARG A 117 13.84 24.79 -18.47
C ARG A 117 12.51 25.17 -17.81
N ILE A 118 11.88 26.25 -18.27
CA ILE A 118 10.56 26.71 -17.79
C ILE A 118 9.51 25.62 -18.05
N LEU A 119 9.42 25.10 -19.27
CA LEU A 119 8.46 24.04 -19.63
C LEU A 119 8.62 22.79 -18.76
N LYS A 120 9.87 22.40 -18.49
CA LYS A 120 10.19 21.25 -17.65
C LYS A 120 9.77 21.47 -16.19
N GLY A 121 10.00 22.67 -15.66
CA GLY A 121 9.54 23.06 -14.32
C GLY A 121 8.00 23.05 -14.22
N LEU A 122 7.33 23.61 -15.22
CA LEU A 122 5.87 23.66 -15.28
C LEU A 122 5.26 22.24 -15.38
N THR A 123 5.81 21.39 -16.25
CA THR A 123 5.39 19.99 -16.39
C THR A 123 5.51 19.23 -15.06
N ARG A 124 6.59 19.46 -14.30
CA ARG A 124 6.78 18.88 -12.96
C ARG A 124 5.71 19.36 -11.99
N LYS A 125 5.48 20.68 -11.91
CA LYS A 125 4.46 21.27 -11.02
C LYS A 125 3.06 20.71 -11.32
N ILE A 126 2.67 20.67 -12.60
CA ILE A 126 1.38 20.09 -13.04
C ILE A 126 1.30 18.60 -12.70
N THR A 127 2.38 17.86 -12.91
CA THR A 127 2.38 16.43 -12.62
C THR A 127 2.20 16.19 -11.12
N VAL A 128 2.93 16.91 -10.28
CA VAL A 128 2.76 16.86 -8.81
C VAL A 128 1.33 17.23 -8.42
N TYR A 129 0.79 18.33 -8.96
CA TYR A 129 -0.58 18.77 -8.72
C TYR A 129 -1.59 17.65 -9.03
N ASN A 130 -1.48 17.01 -10.20
CA ASN A 130 -2.35 15.89 -10.58
C ASN A 130 -2.15 14.68 -9.66
N LEU A 131 -0.91 14.36 -9.27
CA LEU A 131 -0.63 13.24 -8.37
C LEU A 131 -1.23 13.45 -6.98
N LEU A 132 -1.25 14.69 -6.47
CA LEU A 132 -1.87 15.02 -5.17
C LEU A 132 -3.40 14.87 -5.18
N LYS A 133 -4.04 14.72 -6.33
CA LYS A 133 -5.46 14.32 -6.41
C LYS A 133 -5.70 12.83 -6.16
N CYS A 134 -4.65 12.03 -6.01
CA CYS A 134 -4.77 10.60 -5.69
C CYS A 134 -4.57 10.38 -4.18
N ILE A 135 -5.55 9.76 -3.52
CA ILE A 135 -5.54 9.54 -2.07
C ILE A 135 -4.35 8.68 -1.62
N ASP A 136 -3.99 7.67 -2.41
CA ASP A 136 -2.87 6.80 -2.09
C ASP A 136 -1.53 7.54 -2.12
N ILE A 137 -1.42 8.59 -2.94
CA ILE A 137 -0.24 9.46 -2.98
C ILE A 137 -0.27 10.45 -1.82
N ARG A 138 -1.43 11.05 -1.50
CA ARG A 138 -1.57 11.92 -0.32
C ARG A 138 -1.29 11.19 0.99
N LEU A 139 -1.54 9.89 1.07
CA LEU A 139 -1.25 9.06 2.25
C LEU A 139 0.16 8.48 2.21
N PHE A 140 0.52 7.72 1.17
CA PHE A 140 1.72 6.88 1.16
C PHE A 140 2.86 7.43 0.29
N GLY A 141 2.60 8.48 -0.49
CA GLY A 141 3.55 9.01 -1.45
C GLY A 141 3.76 8.09 -2.66
N ALA A 142 4.69 8.47 -3.52
CA ALA A 142 4.95 7.77 -4.77
C ALA A 142 6.33 8.11 -5.36
N THR A 143 6.98 7.12 -5.97
CA THR A 143 8.08 7.37 -6.91
C THR A 143 7.55 7.27 -8.33
N PHE A 144 7.35 8.41 -8.97
CA PHE A 144 6.78 8.52 -10.32
C PHE A 144 7.90 8.68 -11.35
N ALA A 145 8.22 7.59 -12.06
CA ALA A 145 9.27 7.54 -13.07
C ALA A 145 8.66 7.32 -14.47
N LYS A 146 8.21 8.41 -15.08
CA LYS A 146 7.62 8.42 -16.43
C LYS A 146 8.73 8.47 -17.48
N ARG A 147 8.80 7.44 -18.33
CA ARG A 147 9.79 7.39 -19.41
C ARG A 147 9.38 8.34 -20.53
N GLY A 148 10.38 8.99 -21.11
CA GLY A 148 10.22 9.80 -22.30
C GLY A 148 10.00 8.94 -23.54
N SER A 149 9.12 9.36 -24.46
CA SER A 149 9.02 8.76 -25.79
C SER A 149 10.36 8.97 -26.51
N GLY A 150 11.06 7.86 -26.82
CA GLY A 150 12.35 7.87 -27.52
C GLY A 150 13.55 7.29 -26.76
N SER A 151 13.38 6.76 -25.56
CA SER A 151 14.48 6.19 -24.76
C SER A 151 14.97 4.80 -25.21
N ASN A 152 14.21 4.06 -26.03
CA ASN A 152 14.53 2.67 -26.43
C ASN A 152 14.54 2.37 -27.94
N LYS A 153 14.46 3.36 -28.83
CA LYS A 153 14.66 3.12 -30.28
C LYS A 153 15.92 3.85 -30.74
N LYS A 154 16.85 3.12 -31.37
CA LYS A 154 17.82 3.69 -32.32
C LYS A 154 17.00 4.38 -33.41
N SER A 155 16.64 5.64 -33.20
CA SER A 155 15.83 6.41 -34.14
C SER A 155 16.73 6.99 -35.22
N SER A 156 16.34 6.83 -36.48
CA SER A 156 16.89 7.57 -37.61
C SER A 156 16.81 9.09 -37.37
N GLU A 157 17.69 9.84 -38.05
CA GLU A 157 17.90 11.29 -37.91
C GLU A 157 16.61 12.14 -38.02
N SER A 158 15.55 11.60 -38.65
CA SER A 158 14.29 12.29 -38.98
C SER A 158 13.23 12.32 -37.87
N ASP A 159 13.33 11.48 -36.84
CA ASP A 159 12.31 11.35 -35.76
C ASP A 159 12.61 12.21 -34.51
N LYS A 160 13.54 13.16 -34.60
CA LYS A 160 14.03 13.96 -33.45
C LYS A 160 13.03 15.01 -32.91
N ARG A 161 11.82 15.15 -33.48
CA ARG A 161 10.90 16.27 -33.18
C ARG A 161 10.01 16.10 -31.94
N ASP A 162 9.83 14.89 -31.41
CA ASP A 162 8.94 14.62 -30.24
C ASP A 162 9.64 13.83 -29.11
N LYS A 163 10.89 14.19 -28.79
CA LYS A 163 11.56 13.67 -27.59
C LYS A 163 10.99 14.36 -26.35
N THR A 164 9.95 13.77 -25.76
CA THR A 164 9.55 14.12 -24.40
C THR A 164 10.60 13.55 -23.44
N GLU A 165 11.21 14.39 -22.61
CA GLU A 165 12.20 13.92 -21.62
C GLU A 165 11.55 13.05 -20.54
N SER A 166 12.33 12.13 -19.96
CA SER A 166 11.91 11.35 -18.80
C SER A 166 11.63 12.26 -17.60
N LEU A 167 10.52 12.00 -16.93
CA LEU A 167 10.08 12.73 -15.75
C LEU A 167 10.15 11.81 -14.53
N ASN A 168 11.11 12.09 -13.65
CA ASN A 168 11.26 11.40 -12.37
C ASN A 168 10.87 12.36 -11.24
N LEU A 169 9.90 11.96 -10.44
CA LEU A 169 9.39 12.69 -9.28
C LEU A 169 9.30 11.74 -8.09
N SER A 170 9.58 12.24 -6.90
CA SER A 170 9.39 11.51 -5.65
C SER A 170 8.51 12.36 -4.73
N VAL A 171 7.41 11.77 -4.27
CA VAL A 171 6.51 12.34 -3.27
C VAL A 171 6.66 11.52 -2.01
N HIS A 172 7.08 12.15 -0.92
CA HIS A 172 7.20 11.48 0.37
C HIS A 172 5.88 11.52 1.13
N GLY A 173 5.26 10.36 1.34
CA GLY A 173 3.96 10.25 1.99
C GLY A 173 3.99 10.59 3.48
N PRO A 174 2.93 11.19 4.04
CA PRO A 174 2.73 11.37 5.47
C PRO A 174 2.67 10.05 6.25
N VAL A 175 2.06 9.00 5.69
CA VAL A 175 1.85 7.71 6.36
C VAL A 175 3.01 6.77 6.06
N GLN A 176 3.80 6.50 7.10
CA GLN A 176 4.88 5.51 7.06
C GLN A 176 4.51 4.33 7.95
N ILE A 177 4.49 3.12 7.38
CA ILE A 177 4.17 1.86 8.06
C ILE A 177 5.43 0.99 8.05
N SER A 178 5.77 0.38 9.18
CA SER A 178 6.90 -0.54 9.31
C SER A 178 6.60 -1.88 8.62
N HIS A 179 7.60 -2.76 8.55
CA HIS A 179 7.30 -4.19 8.46
C HIS A 179 6.70 -4.63 9.80
N ALA A 180 5.84 -5.65 9.78
CA ALA A 180 5.32 -6.27 10.99
C ALA A 180 6.02 -7.58 11.26
N ILE A 181 6.33 -7.80 12.52
CA ILE A 181 6.83 -9.06 13.04
C ILE A 181 5.67 -9.80 13.71
N ASN A 182 5.63 -11.12 13.60
CA ASN A 182 4.74 -11.93 14.41
C ASN A 182 5.14 -11.80 15.89
N ARG A 183 4.26 -11.23 16.73
CA ARG A 183 4.49 -11.09 18.18
C ARG A 183 3.79 -12.17 19.00
N PHE A 184 3.35 -13.23 18.34
CA PHE A 184 2.84 -14.45 18.95
C PHE A 184 3.99 -15.48 19.15
N PRO A 185 3.98 -16.30 20.22
CA PRO A 185 5.11 -17.19 20.53
C PRO A 185 5.38 -18.25 19.45
N GLU A 186 4.34 -18.71 18.76
CA GLU A 186 4.42 -19.78 17.77
C GLU A 186 4.58 -19.23 16.34
N ASN A 187 5.31 -19.97 15.50
CA ASN A 187 5.61 -19.63 14.11
C ASN A 187 5.41 -20.86 13.19
N THR A 188 4.44 -21.71 13.52
CA THR A 188 4.28 -23.01 12.87
C THR A 188 3.67 -22.88 11.48
N LEU A 189 4.44 -23.25 10.46
CA LEU A 189 4.00 -23.36 9.09
C LEU A 189 3.60 -24.80 8.77
N TYR A 190 2.55 -24.98 7.99
CA TYR A 190 2.16 -26.28 7.44
C TYR A 190 1.81 -26.13 5.97
N THR A 191 1.92 -27.22 5.22
CA THR A 191 1.62 -27.26 3.79
C THR A 191 0.58 -28.33 3.52
N GLU A 192 -0.41 -27.98 2.72
CA GLU A 192 -1.45 -28.89 2.25
C GLU A 192 -1.37 -29.01 0.73
N ASP A 193 -1.61 -30.22 0.25
CA ASP A 193 -1.72 -30.52 -1.18
C ASP A 193 -3.15 -30.30 -1.66
N ILE A 194 -3.30 -29.62 -2.79
CA ILE A 194 -4.57 -29.26 -3.40
C ILE A 194 -4.63 -29.86 -4.80
N LEU A 195 -5.63 -30.70 -5.05
CA LEU A 195 -5.84 -31.31 -6.36
C LEU A 195 -6.54 -30.33 -7.30
N SER A 196 -5.98 -30.13 -8.50
CA SER A 196 -6.67 -29.44 -9.58
C SER A 196 -7.86 -30.27 -10.07
N PRO A 197 -9.04 -29.66 -10.34
CA PRO A 197 -10.16 -30.37 -10.95
C PRO A 197 -9.91 -30.73 -12.43
N PHE A 198 -8.82 -30.25 -13.02
CA PHE A 198 -8.47 -30.49 -14.41
C PHE A 198 -7.31 -31.48 -14.55
N ARG A 199 -7.40 -32.38 -15.53
CA ARG A 199 -6.34 -33.31 -15.90
C ARG A 199 -5.15 -32.56 -16.48
N THR A 200 -3.94 -32.98 -16.17
CA THR A 200 -2.73 -32.47 -16.83
C THR A 200 -2.60 -33.10 -18.21
N GLU A 201 -2.41 -32.30 -19.26
CA GLU A 201 -1.90 -32.81 -20.53
C GLU A 201 -0.38 -33.02 -20.36
N GLU A 202 0.10 -34.26 -20.46
CA GLU A 202 1.54 -34.47 -20.54
C GLU A 202 2.04 -33.82 -21.84
N LYS A 203 2.95 -32.85 -21.71
CA LYS A 203 3.83 -32.52 -22.84
C LYS A 203 4.70 -33.76 -23.05
N THR A 204 4.42 -34.53 -24.09
CA THR A 204 5.40 -35.48 -24.64
C THR A 204 6.70 -34.72 -24.81
N SER A 205 7.70 -35.09 -24.03
CA SER A 205 9.03 -34.51 -24.08
C SER A 205 9.73 -34.90 -25.39
N GLU A 206 9.42 -34.20 -26.47
CA GLU A 206 10.25 -34.17 -27.68
C GLU A 206 11.49 -33.29 -27.46
N SER A 207 12.29 -33.63 -26.44
CA SER A 207 13.58 -32.97 -26.21
C SER A 207 14.54 -33.85 -25.40
N SER A 208 14.73 -35.10 -25.84
CA SER A 208 15.98 -35.86 -25.61
C SER A 208 15.96 -37.23 -26.29
N ARG A 209 15.91 -37.28 -27.63
CA ARG A 209 16.31 -38.47 -28.40
C ARG A 209 17.02 -38.09 -29.68
N THR A 210 18.29 -37.68 -29.56
CA THR A 210 19.29 -38.02 -30.58
C THR A 210 19.79 -39.42 -30.24
N SER A 211 19.09 -40.43 -30.71
CA SER A 211 19.64 -41.78 -30.95
C SER A 211 18.64 -42.51 -31.83
N THR A 212 19.03 -42.66 -33.09
CA THR A 212 18.60 -43.74 -33.96
C THR A 212 18.76 -45.06 -33.23
N ASP A 213 17.69 -45.82 -33.05
CA ASP A 213 17.72 -47.28 -33.10
C ASP A 213 16.29 -47.81 -33.28
N GLU A 214 16.05 -48.29 -34.49
CA GLU A 214 14.88 -49.08 -34.86
C GLU A 214 15.05 -50.48 -34.26
N ASN A 215 14.29 -50.80 -33.21
CA ASN A 215 13.71 -52.12 -32.91
C ASN A 215 13.46 -52.29 -31.41
N SER A 216 12.20 -52.15 -31.00
CA SER A 216 11.60 -53.02 -29.99
C SER A 216 10.09 -52.80 -29.96
N GLU A 217 9.35 -53.66 -30.68
CA GLU A 217 7.99 -54.01 -30.28
C GLU A 217 8.03 -54.58 -28.85
N SER A 218 7.32 -53.96 -27.92
CA SER A 218 6.52 -54.64 -26.89
C SER A 218 6.08 -53.67 -25.79
N ASN A 219 4.81 -53.83 -25.40
CA ASN A 219 4.11 -53.20 -24.27
C ASN A 219 3.57 -51.77 -24.51
N LEU A 220 2.52 -51.71 -25.32
CA LEU A 220 1.33 -50.90 -25.02
C LEU A 220 0.78 -51.29 -23.63
N LYS A 221 1.40 -50.79 -22.56
CA LYS A 221 0.68 -50.40 -21.36
C LYS A 221 0.55 -48.88 -21.44
N SER A 222 -0.48 -48.44 -22.15
CA SER A 222 -1.07 -47.12 -21.94
C SER A 222 -1.56 -47.08 -20.48
N THR A 223 -0.66 -46.81 -19.55
CA THR A 223 -1.08 -46.23 -18.28
C THR A 223 -1.58 -44.85 -18.64
N ASP A 224 -2.89 -44.74 -18.86
CA ASP A 224 -3.65 -43.50 -18.79
C ASP A 224 -3.34 -42.87 -17.43
N LYS A 225 -2.21 -42.18 -17.32
CA LYS A 225 -1.88 -41.39 -16.14
C LYS A 225 -2.72 -40.12 -16.23
N GLN A 226 -3.98 -40.26 -15.85
CA GLN A 226 -4.92 -39.18 -15.61
C GLN A 226 -4.56 -38.40 -14.33
N SER A 227 -3.28 -38.08 -14.11
CA SER A 227 -2.92 -37.30 -12.92
C SER A 227 -3.39 -35.87 -13.10
N SER A 228 -4.21 -35.40 -12.15
CA SER A 228 -4.44 -33.97 -11.93
C SER A 228 -3.16 -33.33 -11.40
N THR A 229 -2.97 -32.03 -11.69
CA THR A 229 -1.86 -31.28 -11.10
C THR A 229 -2.12 -31.13 -9.60
N ILE A 230 -1.14 -31.55 -8.78
CA ILE A 230 -1.14 -31.28 -7.35
C ILE A 230 -0.51 -29.90 -7.16
N GLY A 231 -1.33 -28.91 -6.82
CA GLY A 231 -0.87 -27.65 -6.28
C GLY A 231 -0.63 -27.77 -4.79
N ASN A 232 0.05 -26.81 -4.19
CA ASN A 232 0.27 -26.76 -2.75
C ASN A 232 -0.05 -25.38 -2.16
N GLN A 233 -0.37 -25.37 -0.88
CA GLN A 233 -0.61 -24.17 -0.11
C GLN A 233 0.07 -24.27 1.25
N THR A 234 0.97 -23.33 1.50
CA THR A 234 1.60 -23.17 2.81
C THR A 234 0.90 -22.05 3.58
N ASN A 235 0.47 -22.37 4.79
CA ASN A 235 -0.24 -21.48 5.70
C ASN A 235 0.51 -21.36 7.03
N LEU A 236 0.28 -20.26 7.73
CA LEU A 236 0.62 -20.10 9.13
C LEU A 236 -0.54 -20.63 9.98
N MET A 237 -0.24 -21.47 10.98
CA MET A 237 -1.26 -21.95 11.93
C MET A 237 -1.89 -20.79 12.68
N GLU A 238 -1.05 -19.96 13.29
CA GLU A 238 -1.47 -18.72 13.95
C GLU A 238 -0.30 -17.74 14.01
N GLY A 239 -0.58 -16.47 13.77
CA GLY A 239 0.32 -15.38 14.09
C GLY A 239 -0.39 -14.04 14.13
N HIS A 240 0.25 -13.10 14.81
CA HIS A 240 -0.28 -11.76 15.06
C HIS A 240 0.77 -10.74 14.67
N TYR A 241 0.62 -10.19 13.46
CA TYR A 241 1.56 -9.25 12.86
C TYR A 241 1.35 -7.86 13.44
N VAL A 242 2.31 -7.38 14.23
CA VAL A 242 2.24 -6.03 14.80
C VAL A 242 2.99 -5.05 13.92
N TYR A 243 2.23 -4.20 13.22
CA TYR A 243 2.74 -3.04 12.49
C TYR A 243 2.85 -1.84 13.41
N HIS A 244 3.88 -1.03 13.21
CA HIS A 244 3.89 0.35 13.67
C HIS A 244 3.64 1.28 12.49
N PHE A 245 2.99 2.41 12.74
CA PHE A 245 2.86 3.46 11.75
C PHE A 245 2.97 4.84 12.36
N THR A 246 3.33 5.79 11.50
CA THR A 246 3.35 7.22 11.80
C THR A 246 2.60 7.98 10.72
N ILE A 247 1.99 9.09 11.10
CA ILE A 247 1.41 10.08 10.18
C ILE A 247 2.08 11.41 10.47
N ASN A 248 2.91 11.89 9.54
CA ASN A 248 3.59 13.18 9.63
C ASN A 248 3.15 14.10 8.48
N PRO A 249 2.15 14.99 8.70
CA PRO A 249 1.63 15.86 7.63
C PRO A 249 2.68 16.81 7.04
N LEU A 250 3.74 17.11 7.80
CA LEU A 250 4.85 17.94 7.34
C LEU A 250 5.60 17.38 6.12
N ASN A 251 5.49 16.07 5.86
CA ASN A 251 6.16 15.41 4.73
C ASN A 251 5.72 15.95 3.35
N LEU A 252 4.54 16.58 3.26
CA LEU A 252 4.02 17.18 2.03
C LEU A 252 4.12 18.71 1.99
N GLU A 253 4.55 19.35 3.07
CA GLU A 253 4.48 20.81 3.20
C GLU A 253 5.35 21.55 2.18
N GLU A 254 6.57 21.06 1.95
CA GLU A 254 7.45 21.63 0.93
C GLU A 254 6.86 21.49 -0.48
N LEU A 255 6.25 20.33 -0.76
CA LEU A 255 5.64 20.05 -2.05
C LEU A 255 4.42 20.95 -2.30
N TYR A 256 3.59 21.18 -1.29
CA TYR A 256 2.48 22.13 -1.38
C TYR A 256 2.98 23.54 -1.69
N LYS A 257 4.02 24.01 -1.01
CA LYS A 257 4.62 25.33 -1.28
C LYS A 257 5.13 25.44 -2.71
N GLN A 258 5.79 24.41 -3.24
CA GLN A 258 6.29 24.41 -4.61
C GLN A 258 5.17 24.45 -5.66
N VAL A 259 4.04 23.78 -5.40
CA VAL A 259 2.86 23.83 -6.31
C VAL A 259 2.13 25.17 -6.22
N LEU A 260 1.97 25.72 -5.01
CA LEU A 260 1.30 27.00 -4.77
C LEU A 260 2.05 28.22 -5.30
N GLN A 261 3.37 28.12 -5.52
CA GLN A 261 4.18 29.18 -6.10
C GLN A 261 3.65 29.57 -7.48
N GLU A 262 3.15 30.81 -7.56
CA GLU A 262 2.64 31.42 -8.78
C GLU A 262 3.69 31.36 -9.90
N SER A 263 3.19 31.17 -11.11
CA SER A 263 4.01 31.20 -12.32
C SER A 263 3.32 32.12 -13.31
N GLU A 264 4.07 32.98 -13.97
CA GLU A 264 3.54 33.90 -15.00
C GLU A 264 2.91 33.17 -16.21
N HIS A 265 3.13 31.85 -16.30
CA HIS A 265 2.77 30.99 -17.42
C HIS A 265 1.60 30.03 -17.15
N ILE A 266 1.08 29.94 -15.91
CA ILE A 266 -0.11 29.14 -15.61
C ILE A 266 -0.94 29.80 -14.49
N GLU A 267 -2.25 29.56 -14.51
CA GLU A 267 -3.12 29.90 -13.38
C GLU A 267 -2.63 29.25 -12.08
N LYS A 268 -3.00 29.86 -10.96
CA LYS A 268 -2.59 29.42 -9.63
C LYS A 268 -3.11 28.00 -9.36
N LEU A 269 -2.17 27.06 -9.21
CA LEU A 269 -2.48 25.68 -8.86
C LEU A 269 -2.69 25.57 -7.34
N VAL A 270 -3.90 25.23 -6.91
CA VAL A 270 -4.23 24.96 -5.51
C VAL A 270 -4.27 23.45 -5.28
N PRO A 271 -3.22 22.82 -4.71
CA PRO A 271 -3.16 21.37 -4.57
C PRO A 271 -4.21 20.86 -3.58
N THR A 272 -4.73 19.66 -3.84
CA THR A 272 -5.49 18.90 -2.84
C THR A 272 -4.55 18.54 -1.69
N VAL A 273 -4.88 19.02 -0.49
CA VAL A 273 -4.08 18.81 0.72
C VAL A 273 -4.59 17.59 1.50
N LEU A 274 -3.69 16.95 2.26
CA LEU A 274 -4.05 15.96 3.26
C LEU A 274 -5.04 16.57 4.25
N SER A 275 -6.22 15.98 4.33
CA SER A 275 -7.34 16.48 5.13
C SER A 275 -7.73 15.55 6.27
N ASP A 276 -8.53 16.06 7.21
CA ASP A 276 -9.09 15.25 8.30
C ASP A 276 -9.97 14.09 7.76
N ASN A 277 -10.64 14.31 6.62
CA ASN A 277 -11.40 13.28 5.93
C ASN A 277 -10.50 12.19 5.34
N ASP A 278 -9.34 12.56 4.76
CA ASP A 278 -8.36 11.58 4.27
C ASP A 278 -7.85 10.70 5.41
N ILE A 279 -7.60 11.29 6.60
CA ILE A 279 -7.18 10.54 7.79
C ILE A 279 -8.30 9.67 8.35
N SER A 280 -9.55 10.15 8.33
CA SER A 280 -10.71 9.37 8.76
C SER A 280 -10.91 8.15 7.85
N LEU A 281 -10.80 8.34 6.53
CA LEU A 281 -10.83 7.26 5.54
C LEU A 281 -9.64 6.29 5.72
N PHE A 282 -8.45 6.80 6.01
CA PHE A 282 -7.29 5.96 6.32
C PHE A 282 -7.53 5.10 7.57
N LYS A 283 -8.09 5.66 8.65
CA LYS A 283 -8.43 4.91 9.87
C LYS A 283 -9.42 3.80 9.58
N GLU A 284 -10.50 4.11 8.86
CA GLU A 284 -11.49 3.12 8.48
C GLU A 284 -10.88 2.01 7.63
N ALA A 285 -10.13 2.37 6.59
CA ALA A 285 -9.47 1.39 5.73
C ALA A 285 -8.44 0.57 6.50
N LEU A 286 -7.67 1.16 7.43
CA LEU A 286 -6.73 0.44 8.26
C LEU A 286 -7.45 -0.61 9.12
N ASN A 287 -8.61 -0.30 9.66
CA ASN A 287 -9.39 -1.18 10.54
C ASN A 287 -10.15 -2.31 9.82
N ARG A 288 -10.28 -2.25 8.49
CA ARG A 288 -11.14 -3.19 7.74
C ARG A 288 -10.46 -3.89 6.58
N SER A 289 -9.41 -3.28 6.03
CA SER A 289 -8.91 -3.65 4.70
C SER A 289 -8.37 -5.07 4.58
N VAL A 290 -7.78 -5.64 5.64
CA VAL A 290 -7.26 -7.00 5.59
C VAL A 290 -8.40 -8.01 5.69
N THR A 291 -9.30 -7.82 6.64
CA THR A 291 -10.53 -8.64 6.77
C THR A 291 -11.34 -8.61 5.46
N TYR A 292 -11.40 -7.45 4.80
CA TYR A 292 -12.14 -7.27 3.55
C TYR A 292 -11.53 -7.99 2.33
N LEU A 293 -10.28 -8.48 2.39
CA LEU A 293 -9.67 -9.18 1.25
C LEU A 293 -10.34 -10.52 0.94
N ASP A 294 -10.84 -11.21 1.97
CA ASP A 294 -11.66 -12.42 1.93
C ASP A 294 -11.44 -13.33 0.69
N SER A 295 -10.19 -13.77 0.51
CA SER A 295 -9.80 -14.63 -0.63
C SER A 295 -9.28 -15.96 -0.13
N SER A 296 -9.19 -16.97 -1.00
CA SER A 296 -8.77 -18.33 -0.61
C SER A 296 -7.43 -18.41 0.15
N ARG A 297 -6.53 -17.43 -0.04
CA ARG A 297 -5.24 -17.35 0.67
C ARG A 297 -5.25 -16.44 1.91
N LYS A 298 -6.26 -15.57 2.02
CA LYS A 298 -6.36 -14.53 3.05
C LYS A 298 -7.54 -14.73 4.00
N ILE A 299 -8.45 -15.66 3.71
CA ILE A 299 -9.48 -16.10 4.64
C ILE A 299 -8.77 -16.57 5.92
N GLY A 300 -9.15 -16.00 7.06
CA GLY A 300 -8.45 -16.16 8.35
C GLY A 300 -7.34 -15.14 8.63
N SER A 301 -7.09 -14.17 7.74
CA SER A 301 -6.30 -12.97 8.02
C SER A 301 -7.24 -11.79 8.26
N GLU A 302 -7.18 -11.17 9.43
CA GLU A 302 -8.16 -10.18 9.86
C GLU A 302 -7.51 -9.05 10.66
N ASN A 303 -8.13 -7.87 10.61
CA ASN A 303 -7.79 -6.73 11.43
C ASN A 303 -8.20 -6.99 12.89
N GLU A 304 -7.23 -7.10 13.80
CA GLU A 304 -7.47 -7.47 15.21
C GLU A 304 -7.54 -6.24 16.11
N MET A 305 -6.57 -5.34 15.96
CA MET A 305 -6.46 -4.13 16.78
C MET A 305 -5.83 -2.99 16.00
N SER A 306 -6.24 -1.75 16.27
CA SER A 306 -5.51 -0.55 15.87
C SER A 306 -5.48 0.49 16.99
N LEU A 307 -4.30 1.02 17.27
CA LEU A 307 -4.05 2.09 18.23
C LEU A 307 -3.62 3.35 17.48
N PHE A 308 -4.28 4.48 17.75
CA PHE A 308 -3.93 5.79 17.25
C PHE A 308 -3.66 6.74 18.41
N VAL A 309 -2.44 7.28 18.46
CA VAL A 309 -2.01 8.30 19.42
C VAL A 309 -1.81 9.59 18.65
N THR A 310 -2.79 10.50 18.74
CA THR A 310 -2.72 11.82 18.11
C THR A 310 -2.03 12.77 19.08
N LEU A 311 -0.91 13.36 18.66
CA LEU A 311 -0.22 14.40 19.42
C LEU A 311 -0.86 15.76 19.16
N LYS A 312 -0.73 16.67 20.12
CA LYS A 312 -1.14 18.07 19.97
C LYS A 312 -0.44 18.72 18.77
N LYS A 313 -1.16 19.61 18.09
CA LYS A 313 -0.63 20.37 16.96
C LYS A 313 0.70 21.06 17.33
N GLY A 314 1.71 20.88 16.49
CA GLY A 314 3.05 21.45 16.70
C GLY A 314 3.96 20.69 17.67
N SER A 315 3.50 19.58 18.27
CA SER A 315 4.34 18.76 19.13
C SER A 315 5.55 18.21 18.36
N LEU A 316 6.73 18.35 18.95
CA LEU A 316 8.00 17.87 18.39
C LEU A 316 8.40 16.48 18.93
N LYS A 317 7.56 15.87 19.77
CA LYS A 317 7.87 14.56 20.36
C LYS A 317 7.97 13.48 19.28
N ILE A 318 8.94 12.59 19.50
CA ILE A 318 9.16 11.40 18.69
C ILE A 318 8.98 10.19 19.59
N LEU A 319 8.19 9.23 19.13
CA LEU A 319 7.94 7.98 19.83
C LEU A 319 8.71 6.83 19.15
N PRO A 320 9.22 5.85 19.92
CA PRO A 320 9.81 4.65 19.39
C PRO A 320 8.78 3.79 18.63
N ASN A 321 9.30 2.81 17.90
CA ASN A 321 8.50 1.83 17.18
C ASN A 321 7.67 0.97 18.15
N PHE A 322 6.34 1.03 18.02
CA PHE A 322 5.41 0.29 18.88
C PHE A 322 5.42 -1.22 18.63
N SER A 323 5.88 -1.70 17.46
CA SER A 323 5.96 -3.15 17.19
C SER A 323 6.85 -3.86 18.19
N GLU A 324 7.86 -3.19 18.73
CA GLU A 324 8.79 -3.76 19.72
C GLU A 324 8.27 -3.70 21.16
N LEU A 325 7.14 -3.00 21.37
CA LEU A 325 6.59 -2.70 22.69
C LEU A 325 5.26 -3.42 22.95
N ILE A 326 4.81 -4.21 21.99
CA ILE A 326 3.56 -4.97 22.05
C ILE A 326 3.91 -6.46 21.92
N ASP A 327 3.33 -7.23 22.84
CA ASP A 327 3.45 -8.68 22.90
C ASP A 327 2.04 -9.29 22.81
N VAL A 328 1.88 -10.42 22.12
CA VAL A 328 0.56 -11.05 21.86
C VAL A 328 0.57 -12.51 22.33
N THR A 329 -0.43 -12.91 23.09
CA THR A 329 -0.58 -14.28 23.62
C THR A 329 -2.04 -14.74 23.56
N ARG A 330 -2.30 -15.97 24.02
CA ARG A 330 -3.66 -16.44 24.32
C ARG A 330 -3.84 -16.61 25.82
N ASP A 331 -5.02 -16.25 26.33
CA ASP A 331 -5.42 -16.57 27.71
C ASP A 331 -5.92 -18.03 27.84
N SER A 332 -6.28 -18.44 29.06
CA SER A 332 -6.85 -19.77 29.33
C SER A 332 -8.18 -20.04 28.62
N SER A 333 -8.92 -18.98 28.27
CA SER A 333 -10.19 -19.03 27.54
C SER A 333 -10.00 -18.98 26.03
N LYS A 334 -8.74 -18.99 25.55
CA LYS A 334 -8.32 -18.85 24.16
C LYS A 334 -8.62 -17.48 23.55
N ASN A 335 -8.92 -16.45 24.34
CA ASN A 335 -8.97 -15.08 23.81
C ASN A 335 -7.57 -14.61 23.45
N VAL A 336 -7.47 -13.75 22.45
CA VAL A 336 -6.21 -13.07 22.10
C VAL A 336 -5.96 -11.98 23.15
N VAL A 337 -4.77 -11.99 23.76
CA VAL A 337 -4.35 -10.96 24.71
C VAL A 337 -3.24 -10.14 24.08
N ILE A 338 -3.50 -8.84 23.89
CA ILE A 338 -2.54 -7.87 23.39
C ILE A 338 -2.05 -7.03 24.56
N ASN A 339 -0.82 -7.28 25.00
CA ASN A 339 -0.19 -6.54 26.07
C ASN A 339 0.57 -5.34 25.52
N ALA A 340 0.11 -4.13 25.87
CA ALA A 340 0.70 -2.86 25.46
C ALA A 340 1.30 -2.08 26.65
N GLU A 341 1.73 -2.76 27.72
CA GLU A 341 2.19 -2.10 28.96
C GLU A 341 3.38 -1.16 28.72
N LYS A 342 4.33 -1.58 27.87
CA LYS A 342 5.49 -0.76 27.48
C LYS A 342 5.05 0.50 26.72
N VAL A 343 4.02 0.38 25.87
CA VAL A 343 3.40 1.52 25.18
C VAL A 343 2.72 2.44 26.19
N GLY A 344 1.92 1.91 27.13
CA GLY A 344 1.26 2.72 28.15
C GLY A 344 2.23 3.52 29.02
N LYS A 345 3.32 2.91 29.49
CA LYS A 345 4.38 3.61 30.24
C LYS A 345 5.00 4.75 29.43
N LEU A 346 5.29 4.50 28.15
CA LEU A 346 5.81 5.51 27.22
C LEU A 346 4.83 6.68 27.05
N LEU A 347 3.54 6.38 26.82
CA LEU A 347 2.51 7.40 26.62
C LEU A 347 2.27 8.23 27.88
N LYS A 348 2.31 7.61 29.07
CA LYS A 348 2.19 8.33 30.35
C LYS A 348 3.30 9.35 30.55
N ALA A 349 4.52 9.05 30.14
CA ALA A 349 5.65 9.98 30.24
C ALA A 349 5.49 11.25 29.37
N ILE A 350 4.61 11.22 28.36
CA ILE A 350 4.36 12.35 27.46
C ILE A 350 2.88 12.77 27.43
N GLU A 351 2.09 12.40 28.44
CA GLU A 351 0.63 12.60 28.45
C GLU A 351 0.23 14.06 28.16
N GLY A 352 1.02 15.03 28.63
CA GLY A 352 0.80 16.45 28.38
C GLY A 352 0.90 16.88 26.90
N GLU A 353 1.50 16.07 26.03
CA GLU A 353 1.67 16.30 24.59
C GLU A 353 0.65 15.54 23.74
N ILE A 354 -0.12 14.64 24.36
CA ILE A 354 -1.12 13.81 23.67
C ILE A 354 -2.43 14.60 23.60
N GLU A 355 -3.03 14.63 22.41
CA GLU A 355 -4.37 15.19 22.20
C GLU A 355 -5.44 14.15 22.45
N LYS A 356 -5.28 12.94 21.88
CA LYS A 356 -6.17 11.81 22.11
C LYS A 356 -5.52 10.47 21.82
N ILE A 357 -6.04 9.42 22.45
CA ILE A 357 -5.68 8.02 22.21
C ILE A 357 -6.96 7.28 21.83
N GLU A 358 -6.99 6.71 20.64
CA GLU A 358 -8.11 5.90 20.13
C GLU A 358 -7.64 4.46 19.94
N LEU A 359 -8.39 3.50 20.48
CA LEU A 359 -8.11 2.07 20.41
C LEU A 359 -9.30 1.35 19.79
N PHE A 360 -9.07 0.63 18.70
CA PHE A 360 -10.06 -0.19 18.00
C PHE A 360 -9.71 -1.66 18.18
N TYR A 361 -10.65 -2.49 18.66
CA TYR A 361 -10.48 -3.95 18.77
C TYR A 361 -11.85 -4.63 18.85
N ASN A 362 -11.91 -5.95 18.72
CA ASN A 362 -13.15 -6.69 18.97
C ASN A 362 -13.17 -7.25 20.41
N PRO A 363 -14.00 -6.71 21.33
CA PRO A 363 -14.01 -7.17 22.72
C PRO A 363 -14.60 -8.58 22.90
N ALA A 364 -15.16 -9.19 21.85
CA ALA A 364 -15.71 -10.54 21.92
C ALA A 364 -14.64 -11.63 22.01
N ASP A 365 -13.47 -11.41 21.40
CA ASP A 365 -12.38 -12.40 21.30
C ASP A 365 -10.98 -11.81 21.56
N THR A 366 -10.87 -10.48 21.70
CA THR A 366 -9.61 -9.76 21.94
C THR A 366 -9.66 -8.97 23.25
N ILE A 367 -8.63 -9.14 24.08
CA ILE A 367 -8.37 -8.37 25.30
C ILE A 367 -7.14 -7.50 25.03
N VAL A 368 -7.26 -6.19 25.27
CA VAL A 368 -6.13 -5.25 25.15
C VAL A 368 -5.86 -4.61 26.50
N GLU A 369 -4.63 -4.75 26.99
CA GLU A 369 -4.20 -4.29 28.32
C GLU A 369 -2.94 -3.42 28.27
N GLY A 370 -2.58 -2.82 29.42
CA GLY A 370 -1.32 -2.09 29.57
C GLY A 370 -1.41 -0.56 29.46
N PHE A 371 -2.60 0.03 29.40
CA PHE A 371 -2.77 1.49 29.34
C PHE A 371 -2.90 2.19 30.71
N GLY A 372 -3.04 1.45 31.81
CA GLY A 372 -3.13 2.02 33.17
C GLY A 372 -4.25 3.06 33.30
N GLU A 373 -3.92 4.24 33.83
CA GLU A 373 -4.84 5.37 34.04
C GLU A 373 -4.99 6.31 32.84
N LEU A 374 -4.35 6.00 31.70
CA LEU A 374 -4.47 6.84 30.50
C LEU A 374 -5.91 6.88 30.00
N LYS A 375 -6.38 8.08 29.62
CA LYS A 375 -7.66 8.25 28.95
C LYS A 375 -7.57 7.70 27.52
N VAL A 376 -8.08 6.49 27.31
CA VAL A 376 -8.15 5.82 26.01
C VAL A 376 -9.59 5.69 25.56
N GLU A 377 -9.91 6.23 24.39
CA GLU A 377 -11.20 6.09 23.74
C GLU A 377 -11.24 4.73 23.02
N LYS A 378 -12.07 3.81 23.50
CA LYS A 378 -12.14 2.44 23.00
C LYS A 378 -13.34 2.26 22.09
N TYR A 379 -13.13 1.65 20.93
CA TYR A 379 -14.14 1.42 19.91
C TYR A 379 -14.09 -0.03 19.42
N ASN A 380 -15.25 -0.58 19.09
CA ASN A 380 -15.33 -1.89 18.48
C ASN A 380 -14.89 -1.77 17.02
N ILE A 381 -13.89 -2.56 16.61
CA ILE A 381 -13.28 -2.46 15.27
C ILE A 381 -14.25 -2.78 14.13
N LEU A 382 -15.31 -3.54 14.40
CA LEU A 382 -16.28 -3.98 13.38
C LEU A 382 -17.27 -2.87 13.02
N ASN A 383 -17.84 -2.19 14.04
CA ASN A 383 -18.93 -1.24 13.87
C ASN A 383 -18.57 0.21 14.27
N SER A 384 -17.37 0.44 14.81
CA SER A 384 -16.90 1.74 15.31
C SER A 384 -17.69 2.30 16.50
N GLU A 385 -18.51 1.49 17.16
CA GLU A 385 -19.25 1.89 18.37
C GLU A 385 -18.34 1.88 19.60
N PRO A 386 -18.54 2.76 20.60
CA PRO A 386 -17.76 2.75 21.82
C PRO A 386 -17.83 1.40 22.56
N VAL A 387 -16.68 0.88 23.00
CA VAL A 387 -16.63 -0.30 23.88
C VAL A 387 -16.92 0.17 25.31
N ARG A 388 -17.95 -0.43 25.91
CA ARG A 388 -18.37 -0.14 27.28
C ARG A 388 -17.50 -0.82 28.32
#